data_AF-A0AAE6X0W9-F1
#
_entry.id   AF-A0AAE6X0W9-F1
#
_cell.length_a   1.000
_cell.length_b   1.000
_cell.length_c   1.000
_cell.angle_alpha   90.00
_cell.angle_beta   90.00
_cell.angle_gamma   90.00
#
_symmetry.space_group_name_H-M   'P 1'
#
loop_
_entity.id
_entity.type
_entity.pdbx_description
1 polymer ?
#
loop_
_entity_poly.entity_id
_entity_poly.type
_entity_poly.pdbx_seq_one_letter_code
_entity_poly.pdbx_strand_id
1 'polypeptide(L)'
;MIQGINFFDGSVNPSAKSASIKFVKKSKLINSMMIHLISFTMTLLFILIFVRPAIYNGDYLPHGIMRMLIAIMLVITVVCLYLQVSEDKKYRQAAASSDKAPYYNEEHYIFGLFYYNPDDLNVWVPKISQMGMTLNMARPMSWFIAFMLIGLPFVIIALITIFS
;
A
#
# COMPACT_ATOMS: atom_id res chain seq x y z
N MET A 1 27.02 -1.31 -22.60
CA MET A 1 25.63 -0.88 -22.81
C MET A 1 24.76 -1.82 -21.97
N ILE A 2 24.45 -1.44 -20.74
CA ILE A 2 23.70 -2.29 -19.80
C ILE A 2 22.28 -2.37 -20.36
N GLN A 3 21.84 -3.55 -20.79
CA GLN A 3 20.45 -3.80 -21.12
C GLN A 3 19.63 -3.46 -19.88
N GLY A 4 18.92 -2.33 -19.93
CA GLY A 4 17.96 -1.96 -18.90
C GLY A 4 16.97 -3.12 -18.78
N ILE A 5 16.95 -3.75 -17.62
CA ILE A 5 15.99 -4.78 -17.28
C ILE A 5 14.63 -4.09 -17.35
N ASN A 6 13.89 -4.29 -18.43
CA ASN A 6 12.53 -3.80 -18.57
C ASN A 6 11.65 -4.60 -17.59
N PHE A 7 11.65 -4.19 -16.32
CA PHE A 7 10.80 -4.76 -15.27
C PHE A 7 9.29 -4.65 -15.57
N PHE A 8 8.90 -3.95 -16.65
CA PHE A 8 7.52 -3.55 -16.92
C PHE A 8 6.90 -4.11 -18.21
N ASP A 9 7.63 -4.86 -19.04
CA ASP A 9 7.07 -5.44 -20.30
C ASP A 9 6.27 -6.74 -20.07
N GLY A 10 6.28 -7.29 -18.85
CA GLY A 10 5.54 -8.52 -18.50
C GLY A 10 4.12 -8.32 -17.98
N SER A 11 3.57 -7.11 -18.03
CA SER A 11 2.40 -6.74 -17.20
C SER A 11 1.04 -7.19 -17.75
N VAL A 12 0.99 -7.76 -18.95
CA VAL A 12 -0.25 -8.12 -19.65
C VAL A 12 -0.27 -9.62 -19.87
N ASN A 13 -1.14 -10.33 -19.15
CA ASN A 13 -1.33 -11.76 -19.33
C ASN A 13 -1.80 -12.02 -20.79
N PRO A 14 -1.04 -12.79 -21.61
CA PRO A 14 -1.41 -13.10 -22.98
C PRO A 14 -2.73 -13.88 -23.09
N SER A 15 -2.98 -14.81 -22.16
CA SER A 15 -4.19 -15.64 -22.08
C SER A 15 -5.44 -14.82 -21.74
N ALA A 16 -5.29 -13.74 -20.98
CA ALA A 16 -6.38 -12.87 -20.53
C ALA A 16 -6.14 -11.39 -20.89
N LYS A 17 -5.71 -11.11 -22.12
CA LYS A 17 -5.19 -9.81 -22.56
C LYS A 17 -6.13 -8.63 -22.28
N SER A 18 -7.41 -8.73 -22.62
CA SER A 18 -8.39 -7.65 -22.45
C SER A 18 -8.67 -7.34 -20.97
N ALA A 19 -8.81 -8.39 -20.15
CA ALA A 19 -8.97 -8.27 -18.71
C ALA A 19 -7.72 -7.68 -18.04
N SER A 20 -6.53 -8.11 -18.48
CA SER A 20 -5.25 -7.62 -17.97
C SER A 20 -5.03 -6.14 -18.30
N ILE A 21 -5.29 -5.70 -19.53
CA ILE A 21 -5.18 -4.28 -19.90
C ILE A 21 -6.15 -3.42 -19.07
N LYS A 22 -7.40 -3.89 -18.89
CA LYS A 22 -8.41 -3.17 -18.10
C LYS A 22 -7.99 -3.05 -16.63
N PHE A 23 -7.47 -4.12 -16.05
CA PHE A 23 -6.94 -4.13 -14.69
C PHE A 23 -5.77 -3.16 -14.53
N VAL A 24 -4.77 -3.22 -15.41
CA VAL A 24 -3.61 -2.33 -15.38
C VAL A 24 -4.03 -0.87 -15.44
N LYS A 25 -4.93 -0.51 -16.37
CA LYS A 25 -5.41 0.86 -16.51
C LYS A 25 -6.14 1.35 -15.27
N LYS A 26 -7.03 0.53 -14.71
CA LYS A 26 -7.78 0.88 -13.49
C LYS A 26 -6.89 0.94 -12.25
N SER A 27 -5.98 -0.02 -12.06
CA SER A 27 -5.05 -0.03 -10.94
C SER A 27 -4.18 1.23 -10.98
N LYS A 28 -3.59 1.57 -12.14
CA LYS A 28 -2.84 2.82 -12.32
C LYS A 28 -3.64 4.08 -11.96
N LEU A 29 -4.92 4.13 -12.35
CA LEU A 29 -5.79 5.25 -12.00
C LEU A 29 -6.02 5.33 -10.48
N ILE A 30 -6.39 4.22 -9.84
CA ILE A 30 -6.61 4.15 -8.38
C ILE A 30 -5.33 4.53 -7.63
N ASN A 31 -4.19 3.99 -8.05
CA ASN A 31 -2.87 4.29 -7.48
C ASN A 31 -2.49 5.76 -7.61
N SER A 32 -2.72 6.37 -8.77
CA SER A 32 -2.49 7.80 -8.98
C SER A 32 -3.36 8.64 -8.05
N MET A 33 -4.64 8.30 -7.92
CA MET A 33 -5.56 8.96 -6.99
C MET A 33 -5.10 8.79 -5.54
N MET A 34 -4.65 7.59 -5.15
CA MET A 34 -4.11 7.33 -3.80
C MET A 34 -2.88 8.18 -3.51
N ILE A 35 -1.90 8.22 -4.43
CA ILE A 35 -0.69 9.03 -4.24
C ILE A 35 -1.06 10.50 -4.10
N HIS A 36 -1.91 11.02 -4.99
CA HIS A 36 -2.29 12.43 -4.95
C HIS A 36 -3.00 12.79 -3.64
N LEU A 37 -3.90 11.91 -3.20
CA LEU A 37 -4.64 12.05 -1.96
C LEU A 37 -3.74 12.00 -0.72
N ILE A 38 -2.79 11.06 -0.68
CA ILE A 38 -1.78 10.97 0.39
C ILE A 38 -0.90 12.21 0.41
N SER A 39 -0.43 12.70 -0.75
CA SER A 39 0.40 13.90 -0.82
C SER A 39 -0.33 15.15 -0.35
N PHE A 40 -1.59 15.33 -0.78
CA PHE A 40 -2.42 16.46 -0.34
C PHE A 40 -2.68 16.41 1.17
N THR A 41 -3.02 15.21 1.66
CA THR A 41 -3.20 14.89 3.07
C THR A 41 -1.98 15.24 3.91
N MET A 42 -0.80 14.75 3.52
CA MET A 42 0.44 15.00 4.23
C MET A 42 0.79 16.48 4.23
N THR A 43 0.65 17.15 3.09
CA THR A 43 0.87 18.59 2.98
C THR A 43 -0.02 19.37 3.95
N LEU A 44 -1.32 19.03 4.00
CA LEU A 44 -2.26 19.67 4.92
C LEU A 44 -1.87 19.42 6.39
N LEU A 45 -1.50 18.19 6.75
CA LEU A 45 -1.05 17.85 8.11
C LEU A 45 0.22 18.62 8.49
N PHE A 46 1.21 18.73 7.60
CA PHE A 46 2.42 19.51 7.85
C PHE A 46 2.12 20.99 8.09
N ILE A 47 1.22 21.58 7.31
CA ILE A 47 0.83 22.97 7.49
C ILE A 47 0.16 23.18 8.86
N LEU A 48 -0.73 22.29 9.26
CA LEU A 48 -1.50 22.41 10.50
C LEU A 48 -0.65 22.13 11.76
N ILE A 49 0.34 21.23 11.68
CA ILE A 49 1.19 20.83 12.80
C ILE A 49 2.42 21.71 12.93
N PHE A 50 3.09 22.07 11.82
CA PHE A 50 4.39 22.77 11.86
C PHE A 50 4.28 24.25 11.50
N VAL A 51 3.60 24.59 10.40
CA VAL A 51 3.62 25.96 9.87
C VAL A 51 2.79 26.90 10.74
N ARG A 52 1.61 26.46 11.19
CA ARG A 52 0.72 27.33 11.98
C ARG A 52 1.31 27.71 13.35
N PRO A 53 1.79 26.78 14.20
CA PRO A 53 2.35 27.16 15.49
C PRO A 53 3.62 28.01 15.36
N ALA A 54 4.44 27.76 14.32
CA ALA A 54 5.66 28.52 14.07
C ALA A 54 5.42 29.99 13.67
N ILE A 55 4.32 30.29 12.96
CA ILE A 55 4.01 31.66 12.50
C ILE A 55 3.21 32.43 13.55
N TYR A 56 2.26 31.77 14.23
CA TYR A 56 1.26 32.46 15.05
C TYR A 56 1.52 32.42 16.55
N ASN A 57 2.64 31.83 17.03
CA ASN A 57 2.98 31.70 18.46
C ASN A 57 1.78 31.27 19.33
N GLY A 58 0.93 30.40 18.78
CA GLY A 58 -0.37 30.07 19.35
C GLY A 58 -0.56 28.57 19.45
N ASP A 59 -1.56 28.18 20.24
CA ASP A 59 -1.98 26.80 20.40
C ASP A 59 -2.28 26.13 19.05
N TYR A 60 -2.15 24.80 19.03
CA TYR A 60 -2.57 23.97 17.91
C TYR A 60 -4.04 24.20 17.54
N LEU A 61 -4.49 23.65 16.40
CA LEU A 61 -5.94 23.63 16.13
C LEU A 61 -6.71 23.05 17.32
N PRO A 62 -7.92 23.55 17.60
CA PRO A 62 -8.79 22.97 18.60
C PRO A 62 -8.80 21.45 18.46
N HIS A 63 -8.59 20.72 19.56
CA HIS A 63 -8.42 19.26 19.54
C HIS A 63 -9.56 18.53 18.82
N GLY A 64 -10.78 19.11 18.80
CA GLY A 64 -11.91 18.58 18.03
C GLY A 64 -11.67 18.60 16.52
N ILE A 65 -11.19 19.71 15.96
CA ILE A 65 -10.92 19.84 14.52
C ILE A 65 -9.76 18.92 14.12
N MET A 66 -8.71 18.83 14.95
CA MET A 66 -7.58 17.95 14.68
C MET A 66 -8.00 16.47 14.66
N ARG A 67 -8.80 16.02 15.64
CA ARG A 67 -9.35 14.66 15.66
C ARG A 67 -10.27 14.37 14.47
N MET A 68 -11.11 15.33 14.10
CA MET A 68 -11.99 15.22 12.92
C MET A 68 -11.17 15.05 11.63
N LEU A 69 -10.14 15.88 11.44
CA LEU A 69 -9.27 15.80 10.25
C LEU A 69 -8.57 14.44 10.20
N ILE A 70 -7.94 14.00 11.28
CA ILE A 70 -7.28 12.67 11.35
C ILE A 70 -8.28 11.55 11.02
N ALA A 71 -9.50 11.61 11.56
CA ALA A 71 -10.54 10.61 11.30
C ALA A 71 -10.95 10.58 9.82
N ILE A 72 -11.15 11.75 9.19
CA ILE A 72 -11.45 11.87 7.75
C ILE A 72 -10.31 11.23 6.94
N MET A 73 -9.06 11.50 7.29
CA MET A 73 -7.89 10.95 6.59
C MET A 73 -7.88 9.42 6.67
N LEU A 74 -8.13 8.88 7.87
CA LEU A 74 -8.15 7.43 8.11
C LEU A 74 -9.27 6.75 7.32
N VAL A 75 -10.48 7.33 7.31
CA VAL A 75 -11.60 6.81 6.52
C VAL A 75 -11.26 6.78 5.03
N ILE A 76 -10.72 7.87 4.51
CA ILE A 76 -10.30 7.98 3.11
C ILE A 76 -9.26 6.91 2.76
N THR A 77 -8.25 6.70 3.60
CA THR A 77 -7.24 5.66 3.41
C THR A 77 -7.86 4.26 3.36
N VAL A 78 -8.78 3.94 4.28
CA VAL A 78 -9.48 2.65 4.31
C VAL A 78 -10.30 2.42 3.04
N VAL A 79 -11.02 3.44 2.55
CA VAL A 79 -11.79 3.37 1.30
C VAL A 79 -10.87 3.09 0.11
N CYS A 80 -9.75 3.81 0.00
CA CYS A 80 -8.77 3.61 -1.07
C CYS A 80 -8.19 2.18 -1.06
N LEU A 81 -7.81 1.67 0.12
CA LEU A 81 -7.33 0.30 0.28
C LEU A 81 -8.41 -0.73 -0.12
N TYR A 82 -9.66 -0.50 0.27
CA TYR A 82 -10.78 -1.35 -0.12
C TYR A 82 -10.97 -1.39 -1.64
N LEU A 83 -10.95 -0.24 -2.32
CA LEU A 83 -11.08 -0.16 -3.77
C LEU A 83 -9.95 -0.92 -4.48
N GLN A 84 -8.73 -0.79 -3.98
CA GLN A 84 -7.57 -1.52 -4.50
C GLN A 84 -7.75 -3.04 -4.39
N VAL A 85 -8.09 -3.53 -3.19
CA VAL A 85 -8.32 -4.96 -2.92
C VAL A 85 -9.48 -5.51 -3.76
N SER A 86 -10.54 -4.72 -3.95
CA SER A 86 -11.69 -5.09 -4.78
C SER A 86 -11.30 -5.28 -6.25
N GLU A 87 -10.53 -4.36 -6.84
CA GLU A 87 -10.12 -4.51 -8.25
C GLU A 87 -9.10 -5.64 -8.45
N ASP A 88 -8.19 -5.87 -7.49
CA ASP A 88 -7.28 -7.02 -7.50
C ASP A 88 -8.06 -8.34 -7.50
N LYS A 89 -9.10 -8.46 -6.66
CA LYS A 89 -9.98 -9.65 -6.62
C LYS A 89 -10.70 -9.90 -7.95
N LYS A 90 -11.21 -8.84 -8.61
CA LYS A 90 -11.90 -8.97 -9.91
C LYS A 90 -10.96 -9.45 -11.02
N TYR A 91 -9.71 -8.97 -11.03
CA TYR A 91 -8.72 -9.43 -11.99
C TYR A 91 -8.36 -10.89 -11.79
N ARG A 92 -8.16 -11.33 -10.54
CA ARG A 92 -7.89 -12.73 -10.20
C ARG A 92 -8.98 -13.67 -10.69
N GLN A 93 -10.24 -13.33 -10.47
CA GLN A 93 -11.38 -14.13 -10.96
C GLN A 93 -11.41 -14.23 -12.50
N ALA A 94 -11.12 -13.12 -13.19
CA ALA A 94 -11.06 -13.12 -14.65
C ALA A 94 -9.87 -13.94 -15.19
N ALA A 95 -8.71 -13.88 -14.54
CA ALA A 95 -7.53 -14.66 -14.91
C ALA A 95 -7.74 -16.16 -14.68
N ALA A 96 -8.31 -16.56 -13.54
CA ALA A 96 -8.59 -17.96 -13.21
C ALA A 96 -9.57 -18.64 -14.20
N SER A 97 -10.49 -17.88 -14.80
CA SER A 97 -11.42 -18.41 -15.81
C SER A 97 -10.83 -18.59 -17.21
N SER A 98 -9.71 -17.92 -17.51
CA SER A 98 -9.16 -17.81 -18.87
C SER A 98 -7.81 -18.50 -19.05
N ASP A 99 -7.09 -18.78 -17.96
CA ASP A 99 -5.71 -19.28 -17.99
C ASP A 99 -5.64 -20.71 -17.44
N LYS A 100 -5.11 -21.65 -18.25
CA LYS A 100 -4.70 -22.99 -17.78
C LYS A 100 -3.24 -23.01 -17.31
N ALA A 101 -2.51 -21.90 -17.44
CA ALA A 101 -1.16 -21.74 -16.95
C ALA A 101 -1.17 -20.81 -15.72
N PRO A 102 -0.47 -21.15 -14.62
CA PRO A 102 -0.41 -20.30 -13.45
C PRO A 102 0.62 -19.20 -13.71
N TYR A 103 0.26 -18.14 -14.45
CA TYR A 103 1.13 -16.96 -14.54
C TYR A 103 1.27 -16.26 -13.17
N TYR A 104 0.53 -16.70 -12.15
CA TYR A 104 0.60 -16.21 -10.78
C TYR A 104 0.32 -17.36 -9.81
N ASN A 105 1.31 -17.78 -9.02
CA ASN A 105 1.07 -18.76 -7.97
C ASN A 105 0.38 -18.08 -6.79
N GLU A 106 -0.96 -18.08 -6.80
CA GLU A 106 -1.80 -17.50 -5.75
C GLU A 106 -1.61 -18.17 -4.39
N GLU A 107 -1.05 -19.39 -4.37
CA GLU A 107 -0.83 -20.21 -3.18
C GLU A 107 0.00 -19.49 -2.11
N HIS A 108 0.78 -18.49 -2.50
CA HIS A 108 1.72 -17.81 -1.60
C HIS A 108 1.21 -16.41 -1.16
N TYR A 109 0.00 -16.01 -1.55
CA TYR A 109 -0.58 -14.72 -1.14
C TYR A 109 -1.70 -14.89 -0.12
N ILE A 110 -1.45 -14.46 1.12
CA ILE A 110 -2.42 -14.46 2.21
C ILE A 110 -3.29 -13.19 2.09
N PHE A 111 -4.61 -13.36 1.97
CA PHE A 111 -5.62 -12.30 1.76
C PHE A 111 -5.39 -11.40 0.52
N GLY A 112 -4.50 -11.80 -0.40
CA GLY A 112 -4.10 -10.95 -1.54
C GLY A 112 -3.24 -9.75 -1.16
N LEU A 113 -2.71 -9.70 0.08
CA LEU A 113 -1.95 -8.58 0.63
C LEU A 113 -0.54 -9.00 1.06
N PHE A 114 -0.43 -10.10 1.80
CA PHE A 114 0.84 -10.58 2.34
C PHE A 114 1.37 -11.71 1.48
N TYR A 115 2.63 -11.61 1.07
CA TYR A 115 3.31 -12.68 0.36
C TYR A 115 4.05 -13.57 1.36
N TYR A 116 3.93 -14.88 1.21
CA TYR A 116 4.54 -15.89 2.06
C TYR A 116 5.07 -17.02 1.18
N ASN A 117 6.37 -17.00 0.91
CA ASN A 117 7.05 -18.05 0.16
C ASN A 117 8.41 -18.40 0.82
N PRO A 118 8.50 -19.56 1.51
CA PRO A 118 9.76 -20.02 2.11
C PRO A 118 10.88 -20.31 1.11
N ASP A 119 10.54 -20.61 -0.15
CA ASP A 119 11.51 -20.94 -1.20
C ASP A 119 12.12 -19.68 -1.85
N ASP A 120 11.41 -18.56 -1.82
CA ASP A 120 11.85 -17.28 -2.39
C ASP A 120 12.72 -16.50 -1.39
N LEU A 121 14.02 -16.35 -1.69
CA LEU A 121 14.99 -15.67 -0.83
C LEU A 121 14.78 -14.14 -0.76
N ASN A 122 13.96 -13.57 -1.64
CA ASN A 122 13.72 -12.13 -1.67
C ASN A 122 12.87 -11.69 -0.47
N VAL A 123 13.32 -10.61 0.18
CA VAL A 123 12.54 -9.92 1.23
C VAL A 123 11.51 -8.99 0.59
N TRP A 124 11.89 -8.28 -0.48
CA TRP A 124 11.00 -7.39 -1.24
C TRP A 124 10.50 -8.08 -2.49
N VAL A 125 9.19 -8.14 -2.66
CA VAL A 125 8.54 -8.86 -3.76
C VAL A 125 7.53 -7.93 -4.42
N PRO A 126 7.45 -7.85 -5.75
CA PRO A 126 6.47 -6.99 -6.42
C PRO A 126 5.05 -7.42 -6.07
N LYS A 127 4.18 -6.46 -5.72
CA LYS A 127 2.77 -6.74 -5.43
C LYS A 127 2.00 -6.98 -6.74
N ILE A 128 1.03 -7.91 -6.69
CA ILE A 128 0.14 -8.24 -7.83
C ILE A 128 -0.57 -7.00 -8.40
N SER A 129 -0.86 -6.02 -7.54
CA SER A 129 -1.56 -4.79 -7.90
C SER A 129 -0.76 -3.84 -8.82
N GLN A 130 0.43 -4.23 -9.29
CA GLN A 130 1.38 -3.43 -10.06
C GLN A 130 1.79 -2.11 -9.38
N MET A 131 1.53 -1.98 -8.08
CA MET A 131 1.94 -0.84 -7.27
C MET A 131 2.77 -1.29 -6.09
N GLY A 132 4.04 -0.92 -6.14
CA GLY A 132 4.97 -1.11 -5.04
C GLY A 132 5.39 -2.55 -4.81
N MET A 133 6.02 -2.73 -3.66
CA MET A 133 6.56 -4.00 -3.20
C MET A 133 5.82 -4.42 -1.93
N THR A 134 5.60 -5.71 -1.77
CA THR A 134 5.22 -6.34 -0.52
C THR A 134 6.45 -7.02 0.09
N LEU A 135 6.33 -7.42 1.35
CA LEU A 135 7.38 -8.16 2.05
C LEU A 135 7.04 -9.65 2.02
N ASN A 136 8.06 -10.49 1.83
CA ASN A 136 7.94 -11.93 1.98
C ASN A 136 7.94 -12.30 3.47
N MET A 137 6.76 -12.52 4.05
CA MET A 137 6.58 -12.83 5.47
C MET A 137 7.13 -14.20 5.89
N ALA A 138 7.62 -15.01 4.96
CA ALA A 138 8.41 -16.21 5.29
C ALA A 138 9.84 -15.88 5.76
N ARG A 139 10.29 -14.63 5.61
CA ARG A 139 11.64 -14.19 5.97
C ARG A 139 11.65 -13.46 7.32
N PRO A 140 12.56 -13.80 8.26
CA PRO A 140 12.69 -13.07 9.52
C PRO A 140 12.94 -11.57 9.34
N MET A 141 13.69 -11.19 8.30
CA MET A 141 13.96 -9.78 7.98
C MET A 141 12.69 -8.99 7.66
N SER A 142 11.69 -9.62 7.02
CA SER A 142 10.39 -8.99 6.74
C SER A 142 9.64 -8.62 8.01
N TRP A 143 9.67 -9.50 9.02
CA TRP A 143 9.07 -9.23 10.33
C TRP A 143 9.79 -8.11 11.08
N PHE A 144 11.11 -8.07 11.00
CA PHE A 144 11.88 -6.97 11.56
C PHE A 144 11.51 -5.63 10.91
N ILE A 145 11.43 -5.57 9.58
CA ILE A 145 11.02 -4.36 8.85
C ILE A 145 9.57 -3.98 9.21
N ALA A 146 8.65 -4.94 9.22
CA ALA A 146 7.25 -4.71 9.59
C ALA A 146 7.12 -4.18 11.03
N PHE A 147 7.90 -4.72 11.97
CA PHE A 147 7.95 -4.24 13.34
C PHE A 147 8.51 -2.82 13.42
N MET A 148 9.61 -2.50 12.74
CA MET A 148 10.17 -1.14 12.73
C MET A 148 9.21 -0.10 12.15
N LEU A 149 8.47 -0.45 11.10
CA LEU A 149 7.55 0.48 10.43
C LEU A 149 6.21 0.64 11.14
N ILE A 150 5.68 -0.43 11.72
CA ILE A 150 4.32 -0.45 12.29
C ILE A 150 4.38 -0.64 13.80
N GLY A 151 5.04 -1.70 14.27
CA GLY A 151 5.08 -2.05 15.69
C GLY A 151 5.75 -1.00 16.59
N LEU A 152 6.90 -0.48 16.17
CA LEU A 152 7.70 0.49 16.94
C LEU A 152 6.92 1.79 17.24
N PRO A 153 6.23 2.44 16.28
CA PRO A 153 5.34 3.56 16.58
C PRO A 153 4.32 3.28 17.68
N PHE A 154 3.67 2.10 17.66
CA PHE A 154 2.69 1.74 18.70
C PHE A 154 3.35 1.52 20.06
N VAL A 155 4.54 0.91 20.10
CA VAL A 155 5.31 0.75 21.34
C VAL A 155 5.66 2.11 21.93
N ILE A 156 6.13 3.06 21.11
CA ILE A 156 6.45 4.42 21.56
C ILE A 156 5.21 5.11 22.12
N ILE A 157 4.07 5.04 21.42
CA ILE A 157 2.81 5.62 21.89
C ILE A 157 2.40 4.99 23.22
N ALA A 158 2.45 3.66 23.35
CA ALA A 158 2.10 2.95 24.57
C ALA A 158 2.99 3.38 25.75
N LEU A 159 4.31 3.45 25.55
CA LEU A 159 5.25 3.92 26.56
C LEU A 159 4.93 5.35 27.00
N ILE A 160 4.72 6.27 26.06
CA ILE A 160 4.34 7.66 26.40
C ILE A 160 3.05 7.67 27.23
N THR A 161 2.01 6.92 26.82
CA THR A 161 0.73 6.91 27.55
C THR A 161 0.79 6.28 28.94
N ILE A 162 1.70 5.34 29.18
CA ILE A 162 1.85 4.66 30.48
C ILE A 162 2.70 5.51 31.44
N PHE A 163 3.67 6.26 30.91
CA PHE A 163 4.68 6.98 31.70
C PHE A 163 4.51 8.51 31.72
N SER A 164 3.53 9.10 31.00
CA SER A 164 3.14 10.52 31.11
C SER A 164 1.99 10.72 32.08
#